data_AF-A0A6B9Z8T4-F1
#
_entry.id   AF-A0A6B9Z8T4-F1
#
_cell.length_a   1.000
_cell.length_b   1.000
_cell.length_c   1.000
_cell.angle_alpha   90.00
_cell.angle_beta   90.00
_cell.angle_gamma   90.00
#
_symmetry.space_group_name_H-M   'P 1'
#
loop_
_entity.id
_entity.type
_entity.pdbx_description
1 polymer ?
#
loop_
_entity_poly.entity_id
_entity_poly.type
_entity_poly.pdbx_seq_one_letter_code
_entity_poly.pdbx_strand_id
1 'polypeptide(L)'
;MRDKRPILTALSNFRTKDKFSYNEFQERGLSPSDPDKCNDMQLIVNDCTDEIIAGITNDLSKRELTKIFRNHLHAVNKFHYDTGEREYLCDRLYDLSVIVDADIKHDLNSWQYGSVFNTLMRITNFLRGAGKVVEVRQQRCTACDTMLKTSIMGRQEGIPDYNWHIIRCGGCREYNLSSIGPGVNGYRSENYQLVEQLPKANYSEEEAHVRLEQIKYFRKDR
;
A
#
# COMPACT_ATOMS: atom_id res chain seq x y z
N MET A 1 -32.12 -12.24 -18.10
CA MET A 1 -31.34 -11.82 -16.93
C MET A 1 -30.23 -12.84 -16.73
N ARG A 2 -28.94 -12.44 -16.67
CA ARG A 2 -27.88 -13.40 -16.34
C ARG A 2 -28.10 -13.88 -14.90
N ASP A 3 -27.91 -15.17 -14.66
CA ASP A 3 -27.97 -15.71 -13.31
C ASP A 3 -26.83 -15.11 -12.46
N LYS A 4 -27.18 -14.29 -11.47
CA LYS A 4 -26.22 -13.63 -10.56
C LYS A 4 -25.79 -14.53 -9.41
N ARG A 5 -26.48 -15.66 -9.16
CA ARG A 5 -26.23 -16.53 -8.00
C ARG A 5 -24.79 -17.00 -7.89
N PRO A 6 -24.09 -17.40 -8.98
CA PRO A 6 -22.69 -17.84 -8.87
C PRO A 6 -21.77 -16.72 -8.39
N ILE A 7 -21.93 -15.50 -8.93
CA ILE A 7 -21.10 -14.34 -8.57
C ILE A 7 -21.38 -13.93 -7.12
N LEU A 8 -22.65 -13.83 -6.73
CA LEU A 8 -23.03 -13.48 -5.35
C LEU A 8 -22.53 -14.52 -4.34
N THR A 9 -22.55 -15.81 -4.69
CA THR A 9 -21.99 -16.87 -3.84
C THR A 9 -20.48 -16.71 -3.69
N ALA A 10 -19.76 -16.44 -4.79
CA ALA A 10 -18.32 -16.21 -4.75
C ALA A 10 -17.96 -15.00 -3.88
N LEU A 11 -18.72 -13.91 -3.98
CA LEU A 11 -18.53 -12.70 -3.17
C LEU A 11 -18.81 -12.94 -1.69
N SER A 12 -19.88 -13.65 -1.35
CA SER A 12 -20.17 -14.02 0.05
C SER A 12 -19.07 -14.89 0.65
N ASN A 13 -18.55 -15.86 -0.11
CA ASN A 13 -17.42 -16.69 0.33
C ASN A 13 -16.14 -15.86 0.50
N PHE A 14 -15.88 -14.93 -0.44
CA PHE A 14 -14.74 -14.02 -0.32
C PHE A 14 -14.88 -13.14 0.92
N ARG A 15 -16.07 -12.62 1.20
CA ARG A 15 -16.37 -11.75 2.34
C ARG A 15 -16.15 -12.41 3.69
N THR A 16 -16.51 -13.68 3.85
CA THR A 16 -16.39 -14.40 5.13
C THR A 16 -14.98 -14.89 5.43
N LYS A 17 -14.09 -14.94 4.43
CA LYS A 17 -12.69 -15.32 4.62
C LYS A 17 -11.95 -14.27 5.47
N ASP A 18 -11.21 -14.74 6.46
CA ASP A 18 -10.12 -13.98 7.09
C ASP A 18 -8.93 -13.94 6.11
N LYS A 19 -8.74 -12.76 5.52
CA LYS A 19 -7.77 -12.49 4.47
C LYS A 19 -6.43 -12.06 5.05
N PHE A 20 -6.37 -11.63 6.30
CA PHE A 20 -5.17 -11.02 6.88
C PHE A 20 -4.71 -11.75 8.16
N SER A 21 -5.14 -13.00 8.35
CA SER A 21 -4.65 -13.87 9.41
C SER A 21 -3.14 -14.08 9.35
N TYR A 22 -2.54 -14.40 10.50
CA TYR A 22 -1.13 -14.78 10.60
C TYR A 22 -0.74 -15.85 9.57
N ASN A 23 -1.58 -16.87 9.39
CA ASN A 23 -1.33 -17.97 8.45
C ASN A 23 -1.34 -17.48 7.00
N GLU A 24 -2.27 -16.60 6.62
CA GLU A 24 -2.33 -16.04 5.27
C GLU A 24 -1.10 -15.16 4.94
N PHE A 25 -0.50 -14.51 5.94
CA PHE A 25 0.79 -13.82 5.78
C PHE A 25 1.95 -14.82 5.62
N GLN A 26 2.00 -15.86 6.44
CA GLN A 26 3.04 -16.90 6.38
C GLN A 26 3.03 -17.67 5.06
N GLU A 27 1.86 -18.07 4.56
CA GLU A 27 1.73 -18.73 3.26
C GLU A 27 2.25 -17.88 2.10
N ARG A 28 2.25 -16.54 2.28
CA ARG A 28 2.80 -15.57 1.33
C ARG A 28 4.27 -15.24 1.55
N GLY A 29 4.90 -15.81 2.58
CA GLY A 29 6.25 -15.46 2.98
C GLY A 29 6.38 -14.05 3.57
N LEU A 30 5.27 -13.42 3.95
CA LEU A 30 5.29 -12.10 4.58
C LEU A 30 5.38 -12.27 6.10
N SER A 31 6.13 -11.39 6.78
CA SER A 31 5.94 -11.31 8.24
C SER A 31 4.56 -10.72 8.50
N PRO A 32 3.80 -11.27 9.45
CA PRO A 32 2.52 -10.72 9.87
C PRO A 32 2.67 -9.25 10.24
N SER A 33 1.66 -8.46 9.86
CA SER A 33 1.53 -7.09 10.32
C SER A 33 1.07 -7.05 11.78
N ASP A 34 1.02 -5.85 12.34
CA ASP A 34 0.39 -5.58 13.62
C ASP A 34 -1.10 -6.00 13.60
N PRO A 35 -1.64 -6.61 14.67
CA PRO A 35 -3.03 -7.08 14.70
C PRO A 35 -4.06 -5.99 14.37
N ASP A 36 -3.84 -4.75 14.80
CA ASP A 36 -4.78 -3.65 14.53
C ASP A 36 -4.78 -3.32 13.05
N LYS A 37 -3.60 -3.29 12.42
CA LYS A 37 -3.48 -3.11 10.96
C LYS A 37 -4.11 -4.25 10.17
N CYS A 38 -3.95 -5.49 10.62
CA CYS A 38 -4.61 -6.64 9.98
C CYS A 38 -6.13 -6.49 10.02
N ASN A 39 -6.70 -6.07 11.16
CA ASN A 39 -8.13 -5.80 11.29
C ASN A 39 -8.57 -4.64 10.37
N ASP A 40 -7.81 -3.56 10.32
CA ASP A 40 -8.12 -2.42 9.46
C ASP A 40 -8.13 -2.81 7.97
N MET A 41 -7.12 -3.56 7.51
CA MET A 41 -7.07 -4.08 6.14
C MET A 41 -8.24 -5.04 5.84
N GLN A 42 -8.61 -5.89 6.81
CA GLN A 42 -9.76 -6.78 6.68
C GLN A 42 -11.06 -6.00 6.50
N LEU A 43 -11.27 -4.94 7.28
CA LEU A 43 -12.44 -4.07 7.18
C LEU A 43 -12.51 -3.37 5.82
N ILE A 44 -11.41 -2.77 5.36
CA ILE A 44 -11.35 -2.11 4.05
C ILE A 44 -11.81 -3.03 2.92
N VAL A 45 -11.28 -4.26 2.86
CA VAL A 45 -11.63 -5.20 1.79
C VAL A 45 -13.06 -5.70 1.95
N ASN A 46 -13.51 -5.93 3.19
CA ASN A 46 -14.85 -6.39 3.48
C ASN A 46 -15.91 -5.35 3.13
N ASP A 47 -15.71 -4.08 3.47
CA ASP A 47 -16.62 -2.99 3.15
C ASP A 47 -16.74 -2.79 1.64
N CYS A 48 -15.61 -2.85 0.93
CA CYS A 48 -15.61 -2.83 -0.54
C CYS A 48 -16.39 -4.02 -1.11
N THR A 49 -16.23 -5.22 -0.54
CA THR A 49 -16.97 -6.42 -0.96
C THR A 49 -18.48 -6.26 -0.74
N ASP A 50 -18.89 -5.70 0.41
CA ASP A 50 -20.30 -5.49 0.74
C ASP A 50 -20.95 -4.47 -0.23
N GLU A 51 -20.25 -3.40 -0.58
CA GLU A 51 -20.73 -2.43 -1.57
C GLU A 51 -20.81 -3.02 -2.98
N ILE A 52 -19.88 -3.90 -3.37
CA ILE A 52 -19.92 -4.62 -4.65
C ILE A 52 -21.11 -5.61 -4.69
N ILE A 53 -21.38 -6.34 -3.60
CA ILE A 53 -22.56 -7.21 -3.48
C ILE A 53 -23.84 -6.40 -3.66
N ALA A 54 -23.95 -5.25 -2.99
CA ALA A 54 -25.08 -4.34 -3.15
C ALA A 54 -25.19 -3.83 -4.59
N GLY A 55 -24.07 -3.47 -5.22
CA GLY A 55 -24.03 -3.01 -6.61
C GLY A 55 -24.53 -4.05 -7.61
N ILE A 56 -24.09 -5.31 -7.47
CA ILE A 56 -24.56 -6.41 -8.34
C ILE A 56 -26.04 -6.70 -8.12
N THR A 57 -26.49 -6.66 -6.86
CA THR A 57 -27.91 -6.85 -6.53
C THR A 57 -28.77 -5.80 -7.23
N ASN A 58 -28.29 -4.55 -7.29
CA ASN A 58 -28.94 -3.41 -7.94
C ASN A 58 -28.60 -3.22 -9.43
N ASP A 59 -28.03 -4.23 -10.11
CA ASP A 59 -27.73 -4.21 -11.55
C ASP A 59 -26.78 -3.08 -12.00
N LEU A 60 -25.85 -2.66 -11.13
CA LEU A 60 -24.82 -1.71 -11.53
C LEU A 60 -23.97 -2.26 -12.69
N SER A 61 -23.64 -1.37 -13.62
CA SER A 61 -22.75 -1.68 -14.73
C SER A 61 -21.32 -1.93 -14.24
N LYS A 62 -20.52 -2.64 -15.04
CA LYS A 62 -19.09 -2.84 -14.73
C LYS A 62 -18.34 -1.54 -14.46
N ARG A 63 -18.67 -0.46 -15.18
CA ARG A 63 -18.06 0.86 -14.98
C ARG A 63 -18.38 1.42 -13.60
N GLU A 64 -19.61 1.21 -13.13
CA GLU A 64 -20.04 1.62 -11.79
C GLU A 64 -19.39 0.74 -10.72
N LEU A 65 -19.26 -0.57 -10.94
CA LEU A 65 -18.51 -1.46 -10.05
C LEU A 65 -17.03 -1.04 -9.96
N THR A 66 -16.36 -0.73 -11.07
CA THR A 66 -14.99 -0.16 -11.07
C THR A 66 -14.91 1.13 -10.25
N LYS A 67 -15.96 1.97 -10.27
CA LYS A 67 -16.01 3.21 -9.49
C LYS A 67 -16.03 2.92 -7.98
N ILE A 68 -16.69 1.85 -7.53
CA ILE A 68 -16.69 1.42 -6.13
C ILE A 68 -15.25 1.14 -5.67
N PHE A 69 -14.49 0.32 -6.40
CA PHE A 69 -13.08 0.05 -6.09
C PHE A 69 -12.23 1.33 -5.99
N ARG A 70 -12.38 2.22 -6.98
CA ARG A 70 -11.65 3.49 -7.01
C ARG A 70 -11.96 4.37 -5.79
N ASN A 71 -13.24 4.49 -5.43
CA ASN A 71 -13.66 5.27 -4.27
C ASN A 71 -13.07 4.72 -2.97
N HIS A 72 -13.13 3.39 -2.79
CA HIS A 72 -12.52 2.72 -1.64
C HIS A 72 -11.01 2.96 -1.58
N LEU A 73 -10.30 2.73 -2.69
CA LEU A 73 -8.85 2.99 -2.75
C LEU A 73 -8.49 4.43 -2.36
N HIS A 74 -9.21 5.43 -2.88
CA HIS A 74 -8.93 6.83 -2.54
C HIS A 74 -9.26 7.20 -1.09
N ALA A 75 -10.21 6.50 -0.45
CA ALA A 75 -10.54 6.72 0.95
C ALA A 75 -9.46 6.16 1.90
N VAL A 76 -8.70 5.15 1.46
CA VAL A 76 -7.64 4.55 2.28
C VAL A 76 -6.41 5.44 2.30
N ASN A 77 -6.02 5.88 3.51
CA ASN A 77 -4.73 6.52 3.72
C ASN A 77 -3.59 5.50 3.57
N LYS A 78 -3.06 5.37 2.36
CA LYS A 78 -1.98 4.43 2.03
C LYS A 78 -0.74 4.57 2.91
N PHE A 79 -0.45 5.77 3.42
CA PHE A 79 0.75 6.04 4.22
C PHE A 79 0.67 5.46 5.64
N HIS A 80 -0.49 4.94 6.04
CA HIS A 80 -0.63 4.14 7.25
C HIS A 80 0.06 2.77 7.13
N TYR A 81 0.24 2.28 5.91
CA TYR A 81 0.68 0.93 5.60
C TYR A 81 2.11 0.90 5.02
N ASP A 82 2.88 -0.13 5.36
CA ASP A 82 4.17 -0.40 4.72
C ASP A 82 3.99 -0.93 3.29
N THR A 83 5.08 -1.19 2.57
CA THR A 83 4.96 -1.64 1.16
C THR A 83 4.31 -3.02 1.05
N GLY A 84 4.64 -3.96 1.95
CA GLY A 84 4.08 -5.31 1.91
C GLY A 84 2.61 -5.34 2.31
N GLU A 85 2.22 -4.54 3.30
CA GLU A 85 0.82 -4.35 3.69
C GLU A 85 -0.01 -3.77 2.55
N ARG A 86 0.49 -2.72 1.89
CA ARG A 86 -0.22 -2.11 0.76
C ARG A 86 -0.32 -3.04 -0.45
N GLU A 87 0.75 -3.77 -0.78
CA GLU A 87 0.72 -4.78 -1.83
C GLU A 87 -0.32 -5.84 -1.50
N TYR A 88 -0.36 -6.30 -0.26
CA TYR A 88 -1.31 -7.32 0.13
C TYR A 88 -2.77 -6.82 0.06
N LEU A 89 -3.03 -5.57 0.46
CA LEU A 89 -4.32 -4.92 0.24
C LEU A 89 -4.69 -4.87 -1.25
N CYS A 90 -3.75 -4.45 -2.11
CA CYS A 90 -3.95 -4.41 -3.56
C CYS A 90 -4.25 -5.79 -4.15
N ASP A 91 -3.57 -6.84 -3.69
CA ASP A 91 -3.82 -8.23 -4.12
C ASP A 91 -5.25 -8.67 -3.81
N ARG A 92 -5.73 -8.39 -2.58
CA ARG A 92 -7.11 -8.75 -2.18
C ARG A 92 -8.15 -7.99 -2.99
N LEU A 93 -7.93 -6.70 -3.25
CA LEU A 93 -8.82 -5.91 -4.10
C LEU A 93 -8.79 -6.39 -5.56
N TYR A 94 -7.64 -6.84 -6.06
CA TYR A 94 -7.53 -7.45 -7.38
C TYR A 94 -8.28 -8.79 -7.47
N ASP A 95 -8.11 -9.68 -6.49
CA ASP A 95 -8.85 -10.95 -6.42
C ASP A 95 -10.38 -10.70 -6.46
N LEU A 96 -10.85 -9.70 -5.71
CA LEU A 96 -12.24 -9.26 -5.72
C LEU A 96 -12.67 -8.72 -7.11
N SER A 97 -11.81 -7.94 -7.77
CA SER A 97 -12.09 -7.39 -9.10
C SER A 97 -12.21 -8.48 -10.17
N VAL A 98 -11.44 -9.57 -10.04
CA VAL A 98 -11.52 -10.74 -10.92
C VAL A 98 -12.87 -11.45 -10.78
N ILE A 99 -13.42 -11.58 -9.57
CA ILE A 99 -14.74 -12.20 -9.34
C ILE A 99 -15.85 -11.47 -10.12
N VAL A 100 -15.75 -10.15 -10.25
CA VAL A 100 -16.77 -9.30 -10.88
C VAL A 100 -16.39 -8.79 -12.28
N ASP A 101 -15.26 -9.24 -12.81
CA ASP A 101 -14.72 -8.86 -14.12
C ASP A 101 -14.63 -7.33 -14.30
N ALA A 102 -14.07 -6.67 -13.28
CA ALA A 102 -13.78 -5.23 -13.25
C ALA A 102 -12.28 -4.96 -13.44
N ASP A 103 -11.94 -4.04 -14.35
CA ASP A 103 -10.56 -3.62 -14.59
C ASP A 103 -10.19 -2.44 -13.66
N ILE A 104 -9.25 -2.69 -12.74
CA ILE A 104 -8.78 -1.73 -11.73
C ILE A 104 -7.25 -1.64 -11.68
N LYS A 105 -6.52 -2.25 -12.63
CA LYS A 105 -5.05 -2.38 -12.55
C LYS A 105 -4.35 -1.02 -12.49
N HIS A 106 -4.84 -0.06 -13.27
CA HIS A 106 -4.33 1.31 -13.26
C HIS A 106 -4.59 2.00 -11.91
N ASP A 107 -5.79 1.83 -11.34
CA ASP A 107 -6.17 2.43 -10.05
C ASP A 107 -5.30 1.87 -8.90
N LEU A 108 -5.05 0.55 -8.89
CA LEU A 108 -4.16 -0.10 -7.92
C LEU A 108 -2.72 0.41 -8.03
N ASN A 109 -2.16 0.46 -9.24
CA ASN A 109 -0.80 0.96 -9.47
C ASN A 109 -0.65 2.43 -9.07
N SER A 110 -1.62 3.25 -9.45
CA SER A 110 -1.63 4.69 -9.11
C SER A 110 -1.74 4.90 -7.61
N TRP A 111 -2.58 4.11 -6.91
CA TRP A 111 -2.67 4.19 -5.46
C TRP A 111 -1.36 3.78 -4.79
N GLN A 112 -0.76 2.67 -5.21
CA GLN A 112 0.46 2.13 -4.60
C GLN A 112 1.68 3.04 -4.82
N TYR A 113 1.93 3.43 -6.08
CA TYR A 113 3.19 4.06 -6.51
C TYR A 113 3.04 5.54 -6.87
N GLY A 114 1.81 6.05 -7.05
CA GLY A 114 1.54 7.39 -7.55
C GLY A 114 1.22 7.44 -9.05
N SER A 115 0.75 8.59 -9.52
CA SER A 115 0.19 8.81 -10.87
C SER A 115 1.21 8.84 -12.02
N VAL A 116 2.51 8.75 -11.73
CA VAL A 116 3.60 8.82 -12.74
C VAL A 116 4.04 7.41 -13.19
N PHE A 117 3.36 6.35 -12.72
CA PHE A 117 3.81 4.98 -12.91
C PHE A 117 3.14 4.28 -14.11
N ASN A 118 3.92 3.97 -15.14
CA ASN A 118 3.58 3.03 -16.22
C ASN A 118 4.15 1.62 -15.97
N THR A 119 4.72 1.35 -14.80
CA THR A 119 5.34 0.06 -14.53
C THR A 119 4.26 -0.95 -14.16
N LEU A 120 4.09 -1.96 -15.01
CA LEU A 120 3.50 -3.25 -14.65
C LEU A 120 4.39 -3.94 -13.59
N MET A 121 4.45 -3.40 -12.38
CA MET A 121 4.91 -4.17 -11.23
C MET A 121 3.89 -5.29 -11.06
N ARG A 122 4.28 -6.50 -11.47
CA ARG A 122 3.50 -7.70 -11.34
C ARG A 122 3.14 -7.86 -9.86
N ILE A 123 1.88 -7.56 -9.54
CA ILE A 123 1.12 -7.94 -8.33
C ILE A 123 1.37 -9.43 -7.94
N THR A 124 2.00 -10.23 -8.79
CA THR A 124 2.27 -11.66 -8.59
C THR A 124 3.71 -12.05 -8.23
N ASN A 125 4.72 -11.15 -8.29
CA ASN A 125 6.13 -11.56 -8.19
C ASN A 125 6.78 -11.40 -6.81
N PHE A 126 6.18 -10.64 -5.88
CA PHE A 126 6.74 -10.50 -4.52
C PHE A 126 6.47 -11.74 -3.63
N LEU A 127 5.50 -12.57 -4.03
CA LEU A 127 5.03 -13.77 -3.32
C LEU A 127 5.99 -14.98 -3.31
N ARG A 128 7.20 -14.87 -3.87
CA ARG A 128 8.17 -16.00 -3.92
C ARG A 128 9.29 -15.94 -2.88
N GLY A 129 9.34 -14.92 -2.04
CA GLY A 129 10.37 -14.82 -1.02
C GLY A 129 9.74 -14.64 0.35
N ALA A 130 9.80 -15.69 1.19
CA ALA A 130 9.79 -15.49 2.63
C ALA A 130 10.78 -14.37 2.95
N GLY A 131 10.25 -13.24 3.40
CA GLY A 131 10.93 -11.96 3.50
C GLY A 131 12.13 -12.05 4.44
N LYS A 132 13.27 -12.48 3.92
CA LYS A 132 14.55 -12.25 4.57
C LYS A 132 14.85 -10.79 4.34
N VAL A 133 15.10 -10.07 5.42
CA VAL A 133 15.69 -8.74 5.34
C VAL A 133 17.03 -8.92 4.61
N VAL A 134 17.10 -8.40 3.38
CA VAL A 134 18.30 -8.49 2.53
C VAL A 134 19.30 -7.43 2.97
N GLU A 135 18.80 -6.30 3.46
CA GLU A 135 19.59 -5.13 3.86
C GLU A 135 18.77 -4.30 4.86
N VAL A 136 19.45 -3.74 5.87
CA VAL A 136 18.85 -2.71 6.73
C VAL A 136 19.53 -1.39 6.41
N ARG A 137 18.74 -0.42 5.96
CA ARG A 137 19.19 0.96 5.82
C ARG A 137 18.87 1.75 7.06
N GLN A 138 19.75 2.69 7.37
CA GLN A 138 19.69 3.46 8.60
C GLN A 138 20.00 4.93 8.32
N GLN A 139 19.28 5.82 8.98
CA GLN A 139 19.61 7.24 9.05
C GLN A 139 19.28 7.79 10.43
N ARG A 140 19.98 8.84 10.84
CA ARG A 140 19.71 9.51 12.11
C ARG A 140 18.55 10.48 11.95
N CYS A 141 17.64 10.50 12.92
CA CYS A 141 16.63 11.54 13.02
C CYS A 141 17.31 12.90 13.26
N THR A 142 16.93 13.92 12.50
CA THR A 142 17.55 15.26 12.56
C THR A 142 17.32 16.00 13.88
N ALA A 143 16.35 15.59 14.70
CA ALA A 143 16.05 16.24 15.98
C ALA A 143 16.52 15.45 17.21
N CYS A 144 16.25 14.14 17.26
CA CYS A 144 16.52 13.31 18.46
C CYS A 144 17.63 12.27 18.28
N ASP A 145 18.27 12.24 17.10
CA ASP A 145 19.36 11.33 16.77
C ASP A 145 19.02 9.82 16.81
N THR A 146 17.75 9.47 17.04
CA THR A 146 17.27 8.08 16.97
C THR A 146 17.53 7.49 15.58
N MET A 147 18.04 6.26 15.54
CA MET A 147 18.36 5.55 14.31
C MET A 147 17.07 5.06 13.63
N LEU A 148 16.64 5.74 12.57
CA LEU A 148 15.49 5.38 11.75
C LEU A 148 15.87 4.24 10.80
N LYS A 149 15.18 3.10 10.90
CA LYS A 149 15.54 1.86 10.19
C LYS A 149 14.53 1.46 9.13
N THR A 150 15.04 1.13 7.95
CA THR A 150 14.29 0.59 6.82
C THR A 150 14.83 -0.80 6.49
N SER A 151 14.00 -1.82 6.69
CA SER A 151 14.31 -3.19 6.29
C SER A 151 13.95 -3.39 4.82
N ILE A 152 14.94 -3.66 3.97
CA ILE A 152 14.77 -3.96 2.54
C ILE A 152 14.50 -5.45 2.38
N MET A 153 13.37 -5.78 1.77
CA MET A 153 12.87 -7.15 1.65
C MET A 153 13.28 -7.80 0.32
N GLY A 154 13.69 -7.00 -0.67
CA GLY A 154 14.11 -7.52 -1.96
C GLY A 154 14.85 -6.49 -2.81
N ARG A 155 15.65 -7.02 -3.73
CA ARG A 155 16.40 -6.25 -4.73
C ARG A 155 16.08 -6.75 -6.13
N GLN A 156 15.97 -5.84 -7.09
CA GLN A 156 15.76 -6.18 -8.50
C GLN A 156 16.40 -5.12 -9.40
N GLU A 157 17.16 -5.57 -10.39
CA GLU A 157 17.77 -4.71 -11.40
C GLU A 157 16.71 -3.97 -12.24
N GLY A 158 17.06 -2.78 -12.70
CA GLY A 158 16.19 -1.96 -13.56
C GLY A 158 15.11 -1.17 -12.82
N ILE A 159 15.01 -1.28 -11.49
CA ILE A 159 14.14 -0.42 -10.69
C ILE A 159 14.91 0.87 -10.34
N PRO A 160 14.52 2.05 -10.84
CA PRO A 160 15.14 3.32 -10.47
C PRO A 160 14.71 3.80 -9.08
N ASP A 161 15.38 4.84 -8.58
CA ASP A 161 14.99 5.54 -7.36
C ASP A 161 13.87 6.54 -7.67
N TYR A 162 12.63 6.20 -7.34
CA TYR A 162 11.46 6.95 -7.80
C TYR A 162 11.03 8.09 -6.90
N ASN A 163 11.24 7.99 -5.59
CA ASN A 163 10.58 8.88 -4.64
C ASN A 163 11.54 9.38 -3.57
N TRP A 164 11.45 10.67 -3.27
CA TRP A 164 11.77 11.15 -1.94
C TRP A 164 10.64 10.77 -0.99
N HIS A 165 10.99 10.40 0.23
CA HIS A 165 10.05 10.00 1.26
C HIS A 165 10.14 10.99 2.41
N ILE A 166 9.03 11.65 2.73
CA ILE A 166 8.92 12.37 3.99
C ILE A 166 8.43 11.38 5.02
N ILE A 167 9.22 11.17 6.07
CA ILE A 167 8.94 10.21 7.14
C ILE A 167 8.84 10.91 8.48
N ARG A 168 8.13 10.32 9.44
CA ARG A 168 7.94 10.83 10.78
C ARG A 168 8.57 9.90 11.80
N CYS A 169 9.52 10.41 12.58
CA CYS A 169 10.19 9.64 13.62
C CYS A 169 9.18 9.07 14.63
N GLY A 170 9.26 7.77 14.94
CA GLY A 170 8.39 7.15 15.94
C GLY A 170 8.67 7.64 17.37
N GLY A 171 9.90 8.08 17.66
CA GLY A 171 10.31 8.53 19.00
C GLY A 171 9.95 9.98 19.30
N CYS A 172 10.38 10.93 18.46
CA CYS A 172 10.19 12.37 18.70
C CYS A 172 9.16 13.03 17.76
N ARG A 173 8.56 12.28 16.84
CA ARG A 173 7.58 12.77 15.85
C ARG A 173 8.11 13.81 14.85
N GLU A 174 9.40 14.13 14.87
CA GLU A 174 10.05 15.01 13.89
C GLU A 174 9.94 14.44 12.46
N TYR A 175 9.71 15.32 11.49
CA TYR A 175 9.72 14.97 10.07
C TYR A 175 11.13 14.94 9.51
N ASN A 176 11.44 13.92 8.69
CA ASN A 176 12.76 13.73 8.06
C ASN A 176 12.56 13.43 6.58
N LEU A 177 13.55 13.79 5.75
CA LEU A 177 13.60 13.38 4.34
C LEU A 177 14.42 12.10 4.22
N SER A 178 13.97 11.18 3.38
CA SER A 178 14.61 9.88 3.16
C SER A 178 14.57 9.50 1.68
N SER A 179 15.57 8.76 1.21
CA SER A 179 15.47 7.97 -0.02
C SER A 179 15.74 6.49 0.26
N ILE A 180 14.98 5.63 -0.43
CA ILE A 180 15.14 4.17 -0.38
C ILE A 180 16.08 3.69 -1.50
N GLY A 181 16.49 4.60 -2.39
CA GLY A 181 17.45 4.34 -3.46
C GLY A 181 16.94 3.40 -4.55
N PRO A 182 17.74 3.21 -5.61
CA PRO A 182 17.37 2.36 -6.73
C PRO A 182 17.45 0.87 -6.35
N GLY A 183 16.79 0.05 -7.14
CA GLY A 183 16.87 -1.41 -7.08
C GLY A 183 16.08 -2.03 -5.94
N VAL A 184 15.18 -1.30 -5.28
CA VAL A 184 14.37 -1.80 -4.16
C VAL A 184 12.95 -2.12 -4.64
N ASN A 185 12.54 -3.38 -4.52
CA ASN A 185 11.19 -3.86 -4.87
C ASN A 185 10.32 -4.21 -3.65
N GLY A 186 10.77 -3.91 -2.43
CA GLY A 186 9.98 -4.07 -1.22
C GLY A 186 10.75 -3.60 0.02
N TYR A 187 10.07 -2.92 0.93
CA TYR A 187 10.66 -2.45 2.18
C TYR A 187 9.63 -2.32 3.31
N ARG A 188 10.12 -2.40 4.55
CA ARG A 188 9.39 -2.17 5.79
C ARG A 188 10.04 -1.05 6.59
N SER A 189 9.21 -0.15 7.11
CA SER A 189 9.60 0.88 8.07
C SER A 189 9.54 0.30 9.48
N GLU A 190 10.60 0.40 10.27
CA GLU A 190 10.61 -0.19 11.63
C GLU A 190 10.14 0.78 12.70
N ASN A 191 10.76 1.96 12.78
CA ASN A 191 10.55 2.92 13.88
C ASN A 191 10.26 4.35 13.37
N TYR A 192 9.67 4.43 12.19
CA TYR A 192 9.13 5.65 11.62
C TYR A 192 7.89 5.36 10.80
N GLN A 193 7.06 6.38 10.60
CA GLN A 193 5.91 6.34 9.71
C GLN A 193 6.25 7.02 8.39
N LEU A 194 5.83 6.46 7.25
CA LEU A 194 5.85 7.19 5.98
C LEU A 194 4.73 8.23 6.00
N VAL A 195 5.01 9.47 5.60
CA VAL A 195 4.02 10.57 5.62
C VAL A 195 3.64 11.00 4.22
N GLU A 196 4.63 11.14 3.34
CA GLU A 196 4.42 11.62 1.97
C GLU A 196 5.48 11.01 1.05
N GLN A 197 5.11 10.82 -0.22
CA GLN A 197 6.03 10.40 -1.29
C GLN A 197 6.04 11.48 -2.37
N LEU A 198 7.24 11.95 -2.70
CA LEU A 198 7.47 12.98 -3.71
C LEU A 198 8.19 12.33 -4.90
N PRO A 199 7.53 12.20 -6.07
CA PRO A 199 8.16 11.61 -7.25
C PRO A 199 9.39 12.42 -7.67
N LYS A 200 10.55 11.78 -7.79
CA LYS A 200 11.79 12.42 -8.24
C LYS A 200 11.71 12.96 -9.67
N ALA A 201 10.75 12.48 -10.46
CA ALA A 201 10.42 13.03 -11.77
C ALA A 201 9.85 14.46 -11.72
N ASN A 202 9.25 14.84 -10.57
CA ASN A 202 8.57 16.11 -10.38
C ASN A 202 9.21 16.99 -9.30
N TYR A 203 10.15 16.44 -8.53
CA TYR A 203 10.77 17.11 -7.38
C TYR A 203 12.27 16.85 -7.35
N SER A 204 13.06 17.92 -7.41
CA SER A 204 14.49 17.89 -7.06
C SER A 204 14.68 17.61 -5.56
N GLU A 205 15.93 17.35 -5.16
CA GLU A 205 16.25 17.18 -3.73
C GLU A 205 15.96 18.47 -2.94
N GLU A 206 16.31 19.62 -3.51
CA GLU A 206 16.04 20.94 -2.92
C GLU A 206 14.54 21.20 -2.78
N GLU A 207 13.75 20.89 -3.80
CA GLU A 207 12.29 21.03 -3.75
C GLU A 207 11.65 20.09 -2.71
N ALA A 208 12.20 18.87 -2.56
CA ALA A 208 11.77 17.94 -1.54
C ALA A 208 12.12 18.43 -0.12
N HIS A 209 13.27 19.08 0.07
CA HIS A 209 13.61 19.76 1.32
C HIS A 209 12.69 20.94 1.60
N VAL A 210 12.35 21.75 0.61
CA VAL A 210 11.35 22.83 0.77
C VAL A 210 10.01 22.26 1.23
N ARG A 211 9.56 21.15 0.63
CA ARG A 211 8.32 20.48 1.04
C ARG A 211 8.40 19.91 2.47
N LEU A 212 9.54 19.37 2.87
CA LEU A 212 9.78 18.94 4.25
C LEU A 212 9.59 20.10 5.24
N GLU A 213 10.22 21.25 4.99
CA GLU A 213 10.14 22.41 5.88
C GLU A 213 8.71 22.98 5.94
N GLN A 214 7.98 22.98 4.82
CA GLN A 214 6.55 23.31 4.83
C GLN A 214 5.76 22.39 5.77
N ILE A 215 5.97 21.08 5.68
CA ILE A 215 5.27 20.11 6.55
C ILE A 215 5.64 20.34 8.02
N LYS A 216 6.92 20.58 8.34
CA LYS A 216 7.36 20.91 9.71
C LYS A 216 6.69 22.17 10.23
N TYR A 217 6.52 23.19 9.40
CA TYR A 217 5.88 24.44 9.78
C TYR A 217 4.37 24.27 10.01
N PHE A 218 3.66 23.67 9.05
CA PHE A 218 2.19 23.61 9.05
C PHE A 218 1.60 22.46 9.88
N ARG A 219 2.35 21.37 10.09
CA ARG A 219 1.92 20.18 10.84
C ARG A 219 2.69 19.99 12.15
N LYS A 220 3.24 21.07 12.71
CA LYS A 220 3.74 21.08 14.09
C LYS A 220 2.60 20.60 14.98
N ASP A 221 2.70 19.39 15.52
CA ASP A 221 1.76 18.96 16.55
C ASP A 221 1.85 19.97 17.69
N ARG A 222 0.70 20.51 18.09
CA ARG A 222 0.56 21.07 19.43
C ARG A 222 0.63 19.94 20.44
#